data_AF-A0ABD1A6B7-F1
#
_entry.id   AF-A0ABD1A6B7-F1
#
_cell.length_a   1.000
_cell.length_b   1.000
_cell.length_c   1.000
_cell.angle_alpha   90.00
_cell.angle_beta   90.00
_cell.angle_gamma   90.00
#
_symmetry.space_group_name_H-M   'P 1'
#
loop_
_entity.id
_entity.type
_entity.pdbx_description
1 polymer ?
#
loop_
_entity_poly.entity_id
_entity_poly.type
_entity_poly.pdbx_seq_one_letter_code
_entity_poly.pdbx_strand_id
1 'polypeptide(L)'
;MASSASSRVSESLRSSETGIPRKCRCGKKAMMRTADTLKNPGRLFYCCPYGSREDNTHLFKWTDRSMVEEMANVENCVVQIEGNVGNLGMRLSDVEDQMDTLALETRTCEAVANSFAKMIEANKEGVKNLEKEMGDLKLKLSSYEKEVRSIKNMIVCALVMFMVYWFMFA
;
A
#
# COMPACT_ATOMS: atom_id res chain seq x y z
N MET A 1 26.63 1.59 -20.48
CA MET A 1 25.37 2.14 -19.93
C MET A 1 25.71 2.89 -18.67
N ALA A 2 25.31 4.16 -18.62
CA ALA A 2 25.75 5.16 -17.67
C ALA A 2 25.08 5.01 -16.30
N SER A 3 25.84 5.22 -15.23
CA SER A 3 25.33 5.53 -13.89
C SER A 3 26.10 6.71 -13.32
N SER A 4 25.75 7.91 -13.78
CA SER A 4 26.12 9.17 -13.13
C SER A 4 25.02 9.52 -12.13
N ALA A 5 25.08 8.93 -10.95
CA ALA A 5 24.21 9.25 -9.82
C ALA A 5 25.04 9.97 -8.75
N SER A 6 25.49 11.19 -9.05
CA SER A 6 26.04 12.10 -8.03
C SER A 6 26.05 13.54 -8.53
N SER A 7 24.87 14.13 -8.68
CA SER A 7 24.75 15.57 -8.99
C SER A 7 23.67 16.30 -8.20
N ARG A 8 22.78 15.61 -7.48
CA ARG A 8 21.63 16.27 -6.82
C ARG A 8 21.87 16.80 -5.41
N VAL A 9 23.06 16.60 -4.84
CA VAL A 9 23.41 17.13 -3.50
C VAL A 9 24.18 18.45 -3.58
N SER A 10 24.58 18.86 -4.79
CA SER A 10 25.42 20.04 -5.04
C SER A 10 24.67 21.28 -5.55
N GLU A 11 23.33 21.25 -5.61
CA GLU A 11 22.53 22.42 -6.04
C GLU A 11 22.22 23.39 -4.88
N SER A 12 22.33 22.95 -3.61
CA SER A 12 21.93 23.75 -2.44
C SER A 12 22.97 24.78 -1.97
N LEU A 13 24.17 24.82 -2.56
CA LEU A 13 25.26 25.73 -2.13
C LEU A 13 25.56 26.87 -3.12
N ARG A 14 24.77 27.03 -4.19
CA ARG A 14 24.92 28.11 -5.17
C ARG A 14 23.89 29.25 -5.06
N SER A 15 23.28 29.46 -3.91
CA SER A 15 22.38 30.61 -3.67
C SER A 15 22.99 31.77 -2.88
N SER A 16 24.28 31.73 -2.53
CA SER A 16 24.85 32.70 -1.57
C SER A 16 25.31 34.05 -2.16
N GLU A 17 24.86 34.43 -3.36
CA GLU A 17 25.17 35.77 -3.92
C GLU A 17 23.95 36.69 -4.05
N THR A 18 22.73 36.14 -4.10
CA THR A 18 21.48 36.92 -4.18
C THR A 18 20.74 36.94 -2.84
N GLY A 19 19.99 38.02 -2.59
CA GLY A 19 19.20 38.17 -1.38
C GLY A 19 19.91 38.85 -0.20
N ILE A 20 19.38 38.67 1.00
CA ILE A 20 19.85 39.22 2.27
C ILE A 20 21.03 38.37 2.75
N PRO A 21 22.25 38.95 2.78
CA PRO A 21 23.42 38.21 3.21
C PRO A 21 23.34 37.91 4.70
N ARG A 22 23.48 36.62 5.07
CA ARG A 22 23.47 36.19 6.48
C ARG A 22 24.88 36.16 7.09
N LYS A 23 25.90 35.86 6.28
CA LYS A 23 27.30 35.73 6.70
C LYS A 23 28.24 36.26 5.62
N CYS A 24 29.39 36.78 6.04
CA CYS A 24 30.52 37.09 5.17
C CYS A 24 31.31 35.82 4.83
N ARG A 25 32.11 35.85 3.76
CA ARG A 25 33.04 34.79 3.37
C ARG A 25 34.06 34.42 4.45
N CYS A 26 34.38 35.34 5.38
CA CYS A 26 35.21 35.07 6.55
C CYS A 26 34.47 34.35 7.71
N GLY A 27 33.20 33.98 7.50
CA GLY A 27 32.37 33.25 8.47
C GLY A 27 31.63 34.10 9.50
N LYS A 28 31.96 35.40 9.64
CA LYS A 28 31.25 36.31 10.56
C LYS A 28 29.86 36.66 10.05
N LYS A 29 28.91 36.86 10.98
CA LYS A 29 27.55 37.30 10.66
C LYS A 29 27.58 38.67 9.99
N ALA A 30 26.75 38.84 8.97
CA ALA A 30 26.53 40.15 8.37
C ALA A 30 25.84 41.07 9.39
N MET A 31 26.18 42.35 9.36
CA MET A 31 25.52 43.39 10.15
C MET A 31 25.02 44.50 9.22
N MET A 32 23.96 45.19 9.62
CA MET A 32 23.43 46.34 8.90
C MET A 32 24.05 47.63 9.43
N ARG A 33 24.41 48.56 8.54
CA ARG A 33 24.92 49.90 8.88
C ARG A 33 24.26 50.95 8.01
N THR A 34 24.29 52.19 8.48
CA THR A 34 23.84 53.38 7.75
C THR A 34 25.04 54.04 7.09
N ALA A 35 24.95 54.36 5.81
CA ALA A 35 25.99 55.07 5.10
C ALA A 35 26.01 56.55 5.54
N ASP A 36 27.21 56.99 5.93
CA ASP A 36 27.53 58.36 6.34
C ASP A 36 28.17 59.18 5.19
N THR A 37 28.27 58.58 4.00
CA THR A 37 28.89 59.21 2.83
C THR A 37 28.00 60.32 2.29
N LEU A 38 28.60 61.43 1.84
CA LEU A 38 27.89 62.52 1.15
C LEU A 38 27.10 62.06 -0.08
N LYS A 39 27.56 60.98 -0.74
CA LYS A 39 26.92 60.42 -1.94
C LYS A 39 25.67 59.58 -1.64
N ASN A 40 25.63 58.90 -0.50
CA ASN A 40 24.53 58.02 -0.09
C ASN A 40 24.16 58.26 1.38
N PRO A 41 23.82 59.48 1.78
CA PRO A 41 23.55 59.77 3.18
C PRO A 41 22.32 58.98 3.65
N GLY A 42 22.43 58.30 4.78
CA GLY A 42 21.32 57.58 5.39
C GLY A 42 20.97 56.22 4.75
N ARG A 43 21.62 55.83 3.64
CA ARG A 43 21.30 54.57 2.96
C ARG A 43 21.82 53.35 3.73
N LEU A 44 20.99 52.32 3.88
CA LEU A 44 21.34 51.10 4.61
C LEU A 44 22.11 50.09 3.74
N PHE A 45 23.10 49.44 4.34
CA PHE A 45 23.85 48.35 3.72
C PHE A 45 24.19 47.25 4.72
N TYR A 46 24.33 46.03 4.22
CA TYR A 46 24.90 44.90 4.94
C TYR A 46 26.41 44.83 4.75
N CYS A 47 27.15 44.58 5.83
CA CYS A 47 28.60 44.46 5.78
C CYS A 47 29.18 43.46 6.78
N CYS A 48 30.45 43.11 6.59
CA CYS A 48 31.24 42.34 7.54
C CYS A 48 31.75 43.24 8.70
N PRO A 49 31.76 42.77 9.96
CA PRO A 49 32.36 43.51 11.08
C PRO A 49 33.85 43.83 10.90
N TYR A 50 34.58 43.00 10.14
CA TYR A 50 36.01 43.21 9.84
C TYR A 50 36.26 43.84 8.47
N GLY A 51 35.20 44.18 7.73
CA GLY A 51 35.34 44.83 6.43
C GLY A 51 35.85 46.27 6.55
N SER A 52 36.70 46.69 5.61
CA SER A 52 37.15 48.07 5.45
C SER A 52 36.72 48.61 4.08
N ARG A 53 36.85 49.93 3.87
CA ARG A 53 36.54 50.56 2.56
C ARG A 53 37.54 50.18 1.46
N GLU A 54 38.75 49.79 1.86
CA GLU A 54 39.85 49.46 0.95
C GLU A 54 39.89 47.95 0.65
N ASP A 55 39.23 47.16 1.49
CA ASP A 55 39.19 45.71 1.40
C ASP A 55 37.88 45.20 0.77
N ASN A 56 37.96 44.89 -0.52
CA ASN A 56 36.86 44.29 -1.29
C ASN A 56 36.69 42.78 -1.04
N THR A 57 37.50 42.15 -0.18
CA THR A 57 37.35 40.72 0.15
C THR A 57 36.19 40.47 1.11
N HIS A 58 35.75 41.50 1.82
CA HIS A 58 34.68 41.43 2.80
C HIS A 58 33.31 41.83 2.22
N LEU A 59 32.26 41.30 2.83
CA LEU A 59 30.88 41.54 2.45
C LEU A 59 30.57 43.05 2.50
N PHE A 60 30.07 43.57 1.39
CA PHE A 60 29.37 44.85 1.30
C PHE A 60 28.22 44.69 0.31
N LYS A 61 26.98 45.01 0.72
CA LYS A 61 25.81 44.94 -0.16
C LYS A 61 24.73 45.90 0.29
N TRP A 62 24.19 46.69 -0.63
CA TRP A 62 23.09 47.62 -0.34
C TRP A 62 21.82 46.87 0.07
N THR A 63 21.15 47.35 1.12
CA THR A 63 19.98 46.69 1.70
C THR A 63 18.81 46.64 0.73
N ASP A 64 18.56 47.73 -0.01
CA ASP A 64 17.49 47.80 -1.01
C ASP A 64 17.67 46.75 -2.12
N ARG A 65 18.90 46.58 -2.63
CA ARG A 65 19.21 45.54 -3.60
C ARG A 65 18.99 44.14 -3.03
N SER A 66 19.47 43.89 -1.82
CA SER A 66 19.26 42.61 -1.13
C SER A 66 17.78 42.29 -0.91
N MET A 67 16.95 43.28 -0.59
CA MET A 67 15.51 43.09 -0.40
C MET A 67 14.81 42.72 -1.70
N VAL A 68 15.11 43.41 -2.82
CA VAL A 68 14.53 43.07 -4.13
C VAL A 68 14.88 41.64 -4.54
N GLU A 69 16.13 41.23 -4.34
CA GLU A 69 16.56 39.88 -4.65
C GLU A 69 15.90 38.82 -3.74
N GLU A 70 15.67 39.10 -2.45
CA GLU A 70 14.88 38.21 -1.58
C GLU A 70 13.42 38.12 -2.02
N MET A 71 12.80 39.24 -2.41
CA MET A 71 11.42 39.22 -2.89
C MET A 71 11.29 38.35 -4.14
N ALA A 72 12.22 38.45 -5.08
CA ALA A 72 12.26 37.58 -6.26
C ALA A 72 12.48 36.09 -5.89
N ASN A 73 13.33 35.81 -4.90
CA ASN A 73 13.53 34.45 -4.39
C ASN A 73 12.24 33.89 -3.76
N VAL A 74 11.54 34.71 -2.98
CA VAL A 74 10.27 34.34 -2.34
C VAL A 74 9.20 34.11 -3.39
N GLU A 75 9.07 35.00 -4.39
CA GLU A 75 8.13 34.83 -5.50
C GLU A 75 8.35 33.51 -6.23
N ASN A 76 9.59 33.20 -6.58
CA ASN A 76 9.93 31.92 -7.22
C ASN A 76 9.61 30.73 -6.30
N CYS A 77 9.84 30.86 -5.00
CA CYS A 77 9.48 29.83 -4.03
C CYS A 77 7.97 29.61 -3.96
N VAL A 78 7.17 30.68 -3.99
CA VAL A 78 5.70 30.61 -4.03
C VAL A 78 5.25 29.88 -5.28
N VAL A 79 5.75 30.24 -6.46
CA VAL A 79 5.41 29.56 -7.74
C VAL A 79 5.76 28.07 -7.69
N GLN A 80 6.92 27.71 -7.13
CA GLN A 80 7.30 26.31 -6.96
C GLN A 80 6.38 25.56 -5.99
N ILE A 81 5.98 26.20 -4.89
CA ILE A 81 5.05 25.63 -3.92
C ILE A 81 3.67 25.43 -4.55
N GLU A 82 3.15 26.41 -5.28
CA GLU A 82 1.88 26.31 -6.01
C GLU A 82 1.89 25.14 -7.00
N GLY A 83 2.98 24.98 -7.75
CA GLY A 83 3.16 23.84 -8.65
C GLY A 83 3.17 22.50 -7.90
N ASN A 84 3.87 22.42 -6.77
CA ASN A 84 3.88 21.21 -5.93
C ASN A 84 2.50 20.91 -5.33
N VAL A 85 1.77 21.92 -4.88
CA VAL A 85 0.40 21.78 -4.36
C VAL A 85 -0.53 21.27 -5.45
N GLY A 86 -0.42 21.80 -6.68
CA GLY A 86 -1.17 21.31 -7.83
C GLY A 86 -0.86 19.83 -8.14
N ASN A 87 0.42 19.45 -8.15
CA ASN A 87 0.81 18.05 -8.35
C ASN A 87 0.29 17.12 -7.25
N LEU A 88 0.36 17.55 -5.99
CA LEU A 88 -0.21 16.80 -4.86
C LEU A 88 -1.73 16.67 -5.00
N GLY A 89 -2.42 17.72 -5.46
CA GLY A 89 -3.85 17.69 -5.76
C GLY A 89 -4.21 16.62 -6.80
N MET A 90 -3.47 16.55 -7.91
CA MET A 90 -3.67 15.51 -8.92
C MET A 90 -3.48 14.10 -8.34
N ARG A 91 -2.40 13.89 -7.57
CA ARG A 91 -2.11 12.59 -6.96
C ARG A 91 -3.16 12.17 -5.92
N LEU A 92 -3.75 13.13 -5.20
CA LEU A 92 -4.85 12.84 -4.28
C LEU A 92 -6.09 12.38 -5.03
N SER A 93 -6.42 13.02 -6.15
CA SER A 93 -7.51 12.60 -7.04
C SER A 93 -7.30 11.18 -7.55
N ASP A 94 -6.09 10.84 -8.03
CA ASP A 94 -5.77 9.49 -8.51
C ASP A 94 -5.94 8.43 -7.40
N VAL A 95 -5.55 8.77 -6.17
CA VAL A 95 -5.69 7.87 -5.01
C VAL A 95 -7.15 7.70 -4.61
N GLU A 96 -7.96 8.76 -4.71
CA GLU A 96 -9.40 8.72 -4.44
C GLU A 96 -10.12 7.79 -5.44
N ASP A 97 -9.83 7.93 -6.74
CA ASP A 97 -10.38 7.05 -7.78
C ASP A 97 -9.97 5.58 -7.60
N GLN A 98 -8.72 5.33 -7.19
CA GLN A 98 -8.26 3.97 -6.86
C GLN A 98 -8.97 3.39 -5.65
N MET A 99 -9.23 4.22 -4.62
CA MET A 99 -9.95 3.79 -3.42
C MET A 99 -11.39 3.37 -3.76
N ASP A 100 -12.08 4.14 -4.60
CA ASP A 100 -13.44 3.81 -5.07
C ASP A 100 -13.46 2.52 -5.89
N THR A 101 -12.47 2.35 -6.78
CA THR A 101 -12.30 1.12 -7.57
C THR A 101 -12.09 -0.09 -6.67
N LEU A 102 -11.16 -0.01 -5.72
CA LEU A 102 -10.89 -1.07 -4.74
C LEU A 102 -12.11 -1.38 -3.86
N ALA A 103 -12.89 -0.36 -3.48
CA ALA A 103 -14.13 -0.54 -2.72
C ALA A 103 -15.20 -1.29 -3.54
N LEU A 104 -15.23 -1.12 -4.87
CA LEU A 104 -16.11 -1.90 -5.74
C LEU A 104 -15.63 -3.35 -5.86
N GLU A 105 -14.33 -3.56 -6.09
CA GLU A 105 -13.73 -4.90 -6.17
C GLU A 105 -13.91 -5.70 -4.87
N THR A 106 -13.77 -5.05 -3.73
CA THR A 106 -13.99 -5.70 -2.42
C THR A 106 -15.44 -6.20 -2.29
N ARG A 107 -16.42 -5.38 -2.72
CA ARG A 107 -17.84 -5.75 -2.71
C ARG A 107 -18.14 -6.92 -3.64
N THR A 108 -17.52 -6.96 -4.82
CA THR A 108 -17.74 -8.08 -5.76
C THR A 108 -17.11 -9.37 -5.24
N CYS A 109 -15.90 -9.31 -4.67
CA CYS A 109 -15.27 -10.44 -4.00
C CYS A 109 -16.12 -10.98 -2.84
N GLU A 110 -16.68 -10.09 -2.02
CA GLU A 110 -17.56 -10.48 -0.92
C GLU A 110 -18.83 -11.18 -1.43
N ALA A 111 -19.46 -10.65 -2.49
CA ALA A 111 -20.62 -11.28 -3.12
C ALA A 111 -20.32 -12.68 -3.64
N VAL A 112 -19.17 -12.87 -4.30
CA VAL A 112 -18.71 -14.18 -4.79
C VAL A 112 -18.46 -15.14 -3.63
N ALA A 113 -17.75 -14.71 -2.58
CA ALA A 113 -17.50 -15.52 -1.39
C ALA A 113 -18.81 -15.97 -0.71
N ASN A 114 -19.77 -15.05 -0.58
CA ASN A 114 -21.10 -15.35 -0.03
C ASN A 114 -21.88 -16.34 -0.90
N SER A 115 -21.74 -16.28 -2.23
CA SER A 115 -22.37 -17.26 -3.13
C SER A 115 -21.78 -18.67 -2.96
N PHE A 116 -20.45 -18.79 -2.82
CA PHE A 116 -19.80 -20.06 -2.55
C PHE A 116 -20.15 -20.62 -1.17
N ALA A 117 -20.21 -19.77 -0.13
CA ALA A 117 -20.65 -20.19 1.19
C ALA A 117 -22.05 -20.84 1.17
N LYS A 118 -23.00 -20.26 0.43
CA LYS A 118 -24.34 -20.83 0.23
C LYS A 118 -24.29 -22.19 -0.50
N MET A 119 -23.47 -22.30 -1.53
CA MET A 119 -23.31 -23.56 -2.28
C MET A 119 -22.69 -24.66 -1.42
N ILE A 120 -21.73 -24.33 -0.56
CA ILE A 120 -21.12 -25.27 0.38
C ILE A 120 -22.16 -25.80 1.38
N GLU A 121 -22.98 -24.93 1.95
CA GLU A 121 -24.04 -25.37 2.87
C GLU A 121 -25.09 -26.25 2.16
N ALA A 122 -25.49 -25.91 0.92
CA ALA A 122 -26.40 -26.74 0.13
C ALA A 122 -25.80 -28.14 -0.17
N ASN A 123 -24.52 -28.19 -0.57
CA ASN A 123 -23.83 -29.45 -0.82
C ASN A 123 -23.71 -30.30 0.45
N LYS A 124 -23.44 -29.66 1.60
CA LYS A 124 -23.37 -30.31 2.91
C LYS A 124 -24.71 -30.93 3.31
N GLU A 125 -25.83 -30.25 3.05
CA GLU A 125 -27.17 -30.83 3.24
C GLU A 125 -27.40 -32.03 2.32
N GLY A 126 -27.01 -31.94 1.06
CA GLY A 126 -27.06 -33.05 0.11
C GLY A 126 -26.28 -34.29 0.59
N VAL A 127 -25.05 -34.09 1.09
CA VAL A 127 -24.22 -35.18 1.65
C VAL A 127 -24.92 -35.83 2.85
N LYS A 128 -25.49 -35.04 3.77
CA LYS A 128 -26.25 -35.59 4.91
C LYS A 128 -27.45 -36.43 4.46
N ASN A 129 -28.12 -36.04 3.38
CA ASN A 129 -29.24 -36.84 2.85
C ASN A 129 -28.73 -38.17 2.28
N LEU A 130 -27.67 -38.13 1.48
CA LEU A 130 -27.04 -39.34 0.92
C LEU A 130 -26.53 -40.29 2.01
N GLU A 131 -25.96 -39.77 3.10
CA GLU A 131 -25.54 -40.58 4.26
C GLU A 131 -26.71 -41.33 4.90
N LYS A 132 -27.89 -40.70 5.02
CA LYS A 132 -29.11 -41.36 5.54
C LYS A 132 -29.58 -42.46 4.60
N GLU A 133 -29.67 -42.18 3.30
CA GLU A 133 -30.08 -43.16 2.29
C GLU A 133 -29.14 -44.38 2.28
N MET A 134 -27.83 -44.15 2.38
CA MET A 134 -26.83 -45.22 2.50
C MET A 134 -27.04 -46.05 3.78
N GLY A 135 -27.39 -45.41 4.89
CA GLY A 135 -27.74 -46.09 6.14
C GLY A 135 -28.95 -47.01 6.00
N ASP A 136 -30.03 -46.53 5.38
CA ASP A 136 -31.24 -47.31 5.12
C ASP A 136 -30.97 -48.49 4.19
N LEU A 137 -30.17 -48.28 3.14
CA LEU A 137 -29.79 -49.32 2.19
C LEU A 137 -28.96 -50.42 2.87
N LYS A 138 -28.08 -50.05 3.80
CA LYS A 138 -27.28 -50.99 4.62
C LYS A 138 -28.17 -51.85 5.52
N LEU A 139 -29.23 -51.29 6.10
CA LEU A 139 -30.21 -52.05 6.89
C LEU A 139 -30.96 -53.07 6.04
N LYS A 140 -31.40 -52.69 4.83
CA LYS A 140 -32.04 -53.62 3.88
C LYS A 140 -31.11 -54.75 3.49
N LEU A 141 -29.84 -54.45 3.20
CA LEU A 141 -28.83 -55.48 2.90
C LEU A 141 -28.67 -56.46 4.07
N SER A 142 -28.61 -55.97 5.32
CA SER A 142 -28.55 -56.83 6.51
C SER A 142 -29.79 -57.72 6.67
N SER A 143 -30.97 -57.24 6.27
CA SER A 143 -32.18 -58.07 6.24
C SER A 143 -32.05 -59.21 5.23
N TYR A 144 -31.68 -58.89 3.99
CA TYR A 144 -31.50 -59.89 2.94
C TYR A 144 -30.42 -60.93 3.29
N GLU A 145 -29.31 -60.51 3.90
CA GLU A 145 -28.28 -61.45 4.37
C GLU A 145 -28.82 -62.46 5.39
N LYS A 146 -29.72 -62.05 6.29
CA LYS A 146 -30.36 -62.93 7.28
C LYS A 146 -31.34 -63.89 6.61
N GLU A 147 -32.13 -63.41 5.66
CA GLU A 147 -33.07 -64.24 4.89
C GLU A 147 -32.33 -65.30 4.08
N VAL A 148 -31.28 -64.92 3.34
CA VAL A 148 -30.44 -65.85 2.58
C VAL A 148 -29.79 -66.89 3.51
N ARG A 149 -29.34 -66.48 4.69
CA ARG A 149 -28.79 -67.41 5.69
C ARG A 149 -29.84 -68.41 6.19
N SER A 150 -31.06 -67.94 6.44
CA SER A 150 -32.19 -68.81 6.82
C SER A 150 -32.51 -69.82 5.71
N ILE A 151 -32.60 -69.34 4.46
CA ILE A 151 -32.85 -70.20 3.28
C ILE A 151 -31.74 -71.26 3.13
N LYS A 152 -30.46 -70.86 3.25
CA LYS A 152 -29.33 -71.80 3.21
C LYS A 152 -29.49 -72.90 4.26
N ASN A 153 -29.86 -72.55 5.49
CA ASN A 153 -30.08 -73.52 6.56
C ASN A 153 -31.24 -74.47 6.24
N MET A 154 -32.36 -73.96 5.70
CA MET A 154 -33.50 -74.79 5.29
C MET A 154 -33.12 -75.79 4.19
N ILE A 155 -32.36 -75.36 3.18
CA ILE A 155 -31.88 -76.25 2.10
C ILE A 155 -31.00 -77.37 2.67
N VAL A 156 -30.07 -77.04 3.57
CA VAL A 156 -29.20 -78.05 4.20
C VAL A 156 -30.04 -79.08 4.98
N CYS A 157 -31.03 -78.64 5.75
CA CYS A 157 -31.96 -79.54 6.45
C CYS A 157 -32.70 -80.47 5.47
N ALA A 158 -33.25 -79.94 4.37
CA ALA A 158 -33.97 -80.74 3.39
C ALA A 158 -33.08 -81.80 2.73
N LEU A 159 -31.84 -81.45 2.39
CA LEU A 159 -30.87 -82.40 1.81
C LEU A 159 -30.51 -83.51 2.79
N VAL A 160 -30.30 -83.20 4.07
CA VAL A 160 -30.03 -84.21 5.10
C VAL A 160 -31.21 -85.15 5.27
N MET A 161 -32.43 -84.62 5.36
CA MET A 161 -33.65 -85.43 5.46
C MET A 161 -33.82 -86.35 4.25
N PHE A 162 -33.56 -85.86 3.04
CA PHE A 162 -33.59 -86.66 1.82
C PHE A 162 -32.55 -87.80 1.85
N MET A 163 -31.31 -87.52 2.25
CA MET A 163 -30.25 -88.54 2.36
C MET A 163 -30.60 -89.63 3.39
N VAL A 164 -31.14 -89.26 4.55
CA VAL A 164 -31.56 -90.23 5.58
C VAL A 164 -32.73 -91.10 5.09
N TYR A 165 -33.73 -90.48 4.46
CA TYR A 165 -34.86 -91.22 3.89
C TYR A 165 -34.38 -92.21 2.81
N TRP A 166 -33.49 -91.78 1.92
CA TRP A 166 -32.90 -92.65 0.91
C TRP A 166 -32.18 -93.85 1.54
N PHE A 167 -31.40 -93.64 2.60
CA PHE A 167 -30.67 -94.74 3.27
C PHE A 167 -31.58 -95.72 4.02
N MET A 168 -32.73 -95.26 4.53
CA MET A 168 -33.66 -96.10 5.28
C MET A 168 -34.58 -96.94 4.39
N PHE A 169 -34.87 -96.49 3.16
CA PHE A 169 -35.93 -97.05 2.32
C PHE A 169 -35.46 -97.53 0.93
N ALA A 170 -34.20 -97.37 0.56
CA ALA A 170 -33.59 -97.95 -0.65
C ALA A 170 -32.68 -99.13 -0.28
#